data_AF-A0A7C4CL05-F1
#
_entry.id   AF-A0A7C4CL05-F1
#
_cell.length_a   1.000
_cell.length_b   1.000
_cell.length_c   1.000
_cell.angle_alpha   90.00
_cell.angle_beta   90.00
_cell.angle_gamma   90.00
#
_symmetry.space_group_name_H-M   'P 1'
#
loop_
_entity.id
_entity.type
_entity.pdbx_description
1 polymer ?
#
loop_
_entity_poly.entity_id
_entity_poly.type
_entity_poly.pdbx_seq_one_letter_code
_entity_poly.pdbx_strand_id
1 'polypeptide(L)'
;MPRHLESRISLLVAISTVFGALSAVLAMMPLSFSFPLIPYLKFDIAEIPVVTAFLGFGPFPGFISALTYWLILNIFGEWAPIGPAMKFIA
;
A
#
# COMPACT_ATOMS: atom_id res chain seq x y z
N MET A 1 17.95 -11.92 27.79
CA MET A 1 17.49 -10.75 27.01
C MET A 1 17.20 -11.21 25.58
N PRO A 2 15.96 -11.13 25.08
CA PRO A 2 15.57 -11.78 23.83
C PRO A 2 15.97 -10.93 22.61
N ARG A 3 17.27 -10.92 22.29
CA ARG A 3 17.87 -10.19 21.16
C ARG A 3 17.24 -10.54 19.78
N HIS A 4 16.59 -11.70 19.70
CA HIS A 4 15.90 -12.21 18.51
C HIS A 4 14.58 -11.48 18.24
N LEU A 5 13.88 -10.98 19.27
CA LEU A 5 12.60 -10.30 19.10
C LEU A 5 12.80 -8.89 18.51
N GLU A 6 13.80 -8.16 19.00
CA GLU A 6 14.13 -6.81 18.51
C GLU A 6 14.52 -6.81 17.04
N SER A 7 15.35 -7.78 16.62
CA SER A 7 15.74 -7.95 15.22
C SER A 7 14.55 -8.21 14.29
N ARG A 8 13.57 -9.00 14.75
CA ARG A 8 12.34 -9.28 13.99
C ARG A 8 11.48 -8.02 13.82
N ILE A 9 11.36 -7.21 14.87
CA ILE A 9 10.61 -5.96 14.83
C ILE A 9 11.29 -4.95 13.90
N SER A 10 12.61 -4.78 14.01
CA SER A 10 13.35 -3.88 13.12
C SER A 10 13.19 -4.27 11.64
N LEU A 11 13.20 -5.57 11.34
CA LEU A 11 13.02 -6.09 9.99
C LEU A 11 11.61 -5.83 9.46
N LEU A 12 10.56 -6.02 10.29
CA LEU A 12 9.18 -5.68 9.95
C LEU A 12 9.00 -4.19 9.64
N VAL A 13 9.60 -3.32 10.47
CA VAL A 13 9.55 -1.86 10.26
C VAL A 13 10.29 -1.46 8.98
N ALA A 14 11.47 -2.02 8.73
CA ALA A 14 12.24 -1.74 7.52
C ALA A 14 11.49 -2.15 6.25
N ILE A 15 10.90 -3.35 6.22
CA ILE A 15 10.12 -3.82 5.07
C ILE A 15 8.88 -2.95 4.86
N SER A 16 8.09 -2.74 5.91
CA SER A 16 6.86 -1.96 5.78
C SER A 16 7.12 -0.52 5.32
N THR A 17 8.20 0.11 5.79
CA THR A 17 8.59 1.45 5.36
C THR A 17 9.10 1.48 3.92
N VAL A 18 9.94 0.53 3.50
CA VAL A 18 10.44 0.49 2.11
C VAL A 18 9.31 0.24 1.11
N PHE A 19 8.46 -0.77 1.35
CA PHE A 19 7.36 -1.08 0.44
C PHE A 19 6.23 -0.04 0.52
N GLY A 20 5.97 0.52 1.70
CA GLY A 20 5.04 1.63 1.88
C GLY A 20 5.50 2.89 1.15
N ALA A 21 6.79 3.25 1.24
CA ALA A 21 7.37 4.39 0.51
C ALA A 21 7.42 4.14 -1.01
N LEU A 22 7.61 2.90 -1.45
CA LEU A 22 7.55 2.58 -2.88
C LEU A 22 6.12 2.74 -3.41
N SER A 23 5.13 2.20 -2.69
CA SER A 23 3.71 2.38 -3.01
C SER A 23 3.31 3.85 -3.01
N ALA A 24 3.77 4.62 -2.02
CA ALA A 24 3.59 6.06 -1.91
C ALA A 24 4.01 6.81 -3.18
N VAL A 25 5.25 6.59 -3.62
CA VAL A 25 5.80 7.27 -4.81
C VAL A 25 5.03 6.86 -6.06
N LEU A 26 4.68 5.59 -6.20
CA LEU A 26 3.89 5.10 -7.33
C LEU A 26 2.47 5.66 -7.33
N ALA A 27 1.87 5.89 -6.15
CA ALA A 27 0.53 6.46 -6.01
C ALA A 27 0.46 7.92 -6.46
N MET A 28 1.58 8.64 -6.41
CA MET A 28 1.68 10.02 -6.91
C MET A 28 1.84 10.09 -8.43
N MET A 29 2.18 8.98 -9.08
CA MET A 29 2.28 8.92 -10.54
C MET A 29 0.91 8.60 -11.16
N PRO A 30 0.59 9.12 -12.36
CA PRO A 30 -0.65 8.84 -13.07
C PRO A 30 -0.64 7.43 -13.71
N LEU A 31 -0.20 6.42 -12.95
CA LEU A 31 -0.10 5.01 -13.36
C LEU A 31 -1.38 4.24 -13.02
N SER A 32 -2.52 4.88 -13.28
CA SER A 32 -3.85 4.36 -12.99
C SER A 32 -4.56 3.99 -14.30
N PHE A 33 -5.03 2.75 -14.42
CA PHE A 33 -5.80 2.30 -15.58
C PHE A 33 -7.27 2.09 -15.20
N SER A 34 -8.17 2.80 -15.87
CA SER A 34 -9.61 2.59 -15.69
C SER A 34 -10.05 1.27 -16.29
N PHE A 35 -10.85 0.51 -15.56
CA PHE A 35 -11.41 -0.74 -16.08
C PHE A 35 -12.43 -0.44 -17.19
N PRO A 36 -12.37 -1.12 -18.36
CA PRO A 36 -13.22 -0.79 -19.51
C PRO A 36 -14.72 -0.87 -19.23
N LEU A 37 -15.12 -1.78 -18.33
CA LEU A 37 -16.51 -2.04 -17.97
C LEU A 37 -17.02 -1.17 -16.81
N ILE A 38 -16.12 -0.70 -15.94
CA ILE A 38 -16.46 0.00 -14.70
C ILE A 38 -15.48 1.18 -14.53
N PRO A 39 -15.78 2.37 -15.08
CA PRO A 39 -14.84 3.49 -15.12
C PRO A 39 -14.46 4.07 -13.74
N TYR A 40 -15.19 3.68 -12.68
CA TYR A 40 -14.86 4.02 -11.30
C TYR A 40 -13.81 3.07 -10.68
N LEU A 41 -13.61 1.88 -11.25
CA LEU A 41 -12.58 0.94 -10.82
C LEU A 41 -11.27 1.26 -11.55
N LYS A 42 -10.35 1.91 -10.85
CA LYS A 42 -9.02 2.23 -11.37
C LYS A 42 -7.98 1.29 -10.75
N PHE A 43 -7.28 0.53 -11.57
CA PHE A 43 -6.13 -0.27 -11.15
C PHE A 43 -4.90 0.63 -11.02
N ASP A 44 -4.33 0.70 -9.82
CA ASP A 44 -3.08 1.43 -9.58
C ASP A 44 -1.90 0.46 -9.49
N ILE A 45 -0.82 0.79 -10.20
CA ILE A 45 0.46 0.06 -10.08
C ILE A 45 1.01 0.16 -8.64
N ALA A 46 0.62 1.19 -7.89
CA ALA A 46 0.97 1.40 -6.50
C ALA A 46 0.46 0.29 -5.54
N GLU A 47 -0.49 -0.55 -5.95
CA GLU A 47 -0.95 -1.71 -5.17
C GLU A 47 0.05 -2.87 -5.22
N ILE A 48 0.88 -2.98 -6.27
CA ILE A 48 1.84 -4.08 -6.44
C ILE A 48 2.86 -4.17 -5.29
N PRO A 49 3.50 -3.07 -4.85
CA PRO A 49 4.37 -3.10 -3.66
C PRO A 49 3.66 -3.57 -2.39
N VAL A 50 2.38 -3.22 -2.21
CA VAL A 50 1.61 -3.61 -1.03
C VAL A 50 1.30 -5.10 -1.06
N VAL A 51 0.85 -5.61 -2.22
CA VAL A 51 0.57 -7.04 -2.41
C VAL A 51 1.84 -7.88 -2.29
N THR A 52 2.97 -7.41 -2.83
CA THR A 52 4.27 -8.10 -2.68
C THR A 52 4.77 -8.11 -1.24
N ALA A 53 4.56 -7.03 -0.48
CA ALA A 53 4.88 -6.99 0.94
C ALA A 53 4.00 -7.98 1.74
N PHE A 54 2.70 -8.05 1.42
CA PHE A 54 1.76 -8.96 2.05
C PHE A 54 2.08 -10.43 1.77
N LEU A 55 2.30 -10.80 0.51
CA LEU A 55 2.58 -12.18 0.11
C LEU A 55 3.99 -12.63 0.50
N GLY A 56 4.98 -11.74 0.44
CA GLY A 56 6.38 -12.07 0.70
C GLY A 56 6.76 -12.10 2.18
N PHE A 57 6.22 -11.19 2.99
CA PHE A 57 6.64 -11.00 4.39
C PHE A 57 5.50 -11.18 5.41
N GLY A 58 4.29 -11.47 4.93
CA GLY A 58 3.13 -11.78 5.75
C GLY A 58 2.15 -10.62 5.93
N PRO A 59 1.07 -10.85 6.69
CA PRO A 59 -0.06 -9.93 6.75
C PRO A 59 0.25 -8.60 7.44
N PHE A 60 1.09 -8.60 8.48
CA PHE A 60 1.46 -7.39 9.22
C PHE A 60 2.19 -6.32 8.38
N PRO A 61 3.31 -6.64 7.70
CA PRO A 61 4.01 -5.64 6.89
C PRO A 61 3.18 -5.20 5.68
N GLY A 62 2.38 -6.09 5.10
CA GLY A 62 1.40 -5.75 4.05
C GLY A 62 0.34 -4.76 4.52
N PHE A 63 -0.23 -4.97 5.71
CA PHE A 63 -1.23 -4.06 6.27
C PHE A 63 -0.67 -2.66 6.54
N ILE A 64 0.54 -2.55 7.09
CA ILE A 64 1.19 -1.25 7.36
C ILE A 64 1.48 -0.50 6.04
N SER A 65 1.92 -1.22 5.01
CA SER A 65 2.16 -0.63 3.69
C SER A 65 0.85 -0.22 2.99
N ALA A 66 -0.23 -1.01 3.14
CA ALA A 66 -1.57 -0.65 2.67
C ALA A 66 -2.11 0.62 3.36
N LEU A 67 -1.89 0.76 4.67
CA LEU A 67 -2.29 1.95 5.43
C LEU A 67 -1.55 3.20 4.91
N THR A 68 -0.24 3.05 4.62
CA THR A 68 0.59 4.12 4.07
C THR A 68 0.09 4.55 2.69
N TYR A 69 -0.22 3.57 1.83
CA TYR A 69 -0.81 3.80 0.51
C TYR A 69 -2.16 4.54 0.59
N TRP A 70 -3.04 4.09 1.49
CA TRP A 70 -4.35 4.71 1.72
C TRP A 70 -4.25 6.17 2.18
N LEU A 71 -3.33 6.48 3.10
CA LEU A 71 -3.11 7.85 3.55
C LEU A 71 -2.70 8.78 2.40
N ILE A 72 -1.85 8.28 1.51
CA ILE A 72 -1.34 9.07 0.38
C ILE A 72 -2.41 9.25 -0.69
N LEU A 73 -3.19 8.21 -0.98
CA LEU A 73 -4.36 8.32 -1.83
C LEU A 73 -5.42 9.29 -1.29
N ASN A 74 -5.57 9.45 0.02
CA ASN A 74 -6.47 10.47 0.56
C ASN A 74 -5.98 11.91 0.29
N ILE A 75 -4.67 12.11 0.13
CA ILE A 75 -4.06 13.43 -0.10
C ILE A 75 -4.02 13.75 -1.61
N PHE A 76 -3.64 12.77 -2.43
CA PHE A 76 -3.37 12.96 -3.87
C PHE A 76 -4.41 12.31 -4.79
N GLY A 77 -5.30 11.47 -4.26
CA GLY A 77 -6.26 10.71 -5.05
C GLY A 77 -7.50 11.50 -5.42
N GLU A 78 -8.05 11.17 -6.58
CA GLU A 78 -9.35 11.67 -7.03
C GLU A 78 -10.49 10.98 -6.25
N TRP A 79 -11.57 11.71 -5.94
CA TRP A 79 -12.72 11.19 -5.16
C TRP A 79 -12.42 10.74 -3.72
N ALA A 80 -11.42 11.37 -3.07
CA ALA A 80 -11.20 11.21 -1.63
C ALA A 80 -12.44 11.68 -0.82
N PRO A 81 -12.87 10.95 0.24
CA PRO A 81 -12.25 9.77 0.84
C PRO A 81 -12.83 8.42 0.41
N ILE A 82 -13.90 8.40 -0.39
CA ILE A 82 -14.64 7.17 -0.73
C ILE A 82 -13.87 6.28 -1.72
N GLY A 83 -13.22 6.87 -2.74
CA GLY A 83 -12.39 6.11 -3.68
C GLY A 83 -11.24 5.36 -3.00
N PRO A 84 -10.40 6.04 -2.20
CA PRO A 84 -9.33 5.41 -1.42
C PRO A 84 -9.85 4.36 -0.42
N ALA A 85 -10.97 4.62 0.27
CA ALA A 85 -11.54 3.65 1.21
C ALA A 85 -12.00 2.36 0.54
N MET A 86 -12.61 2.45 -0.64
CA MET A 86 -13.01 1.27 -1.41
C MET A 86 -11.80 0.44 -1.86
N LYS A 87 -10.70 1.10 -2.24
CA LYS A 87 -9.43 0.42 -2.58
C LYS A 87 -8.74 -0.24 -1.40
N PHE A 88 -8.92 0.30 -0.20
CA PHE A 88 -8.33 -0.28 1.02
C PHE A 88 -9.07 -1.52 1.51
N ILE A 89 -10.37 -1.62 1.22
CA ILE A 89 -11.22 -2.75 1.63
C ILE A 89 -11.16 -3.91 0.62
N ALA A 90 -10.97 -3.59 -0.66
CA ALA A 90 -10.85 -4.58 -1.74
C ALA A 90 -9.56 -5.40 -1.63
#